data_AF-A0A1Q7CXW6-F1
#
_entry.id   AF-A0A1Q7CXW6-F1
#
_cell.length_a   1.000
_cell.length_b   1.000
_cell.length_c   1.000
_cell.angle_alpha   90.00
_cell.angle_beta   90.00
_cell.angle_gamma   90.00
#
_symmetry.space_group_name_H-M   'P 1'
#
loop_
_entity.id
_entity.type
_entity.pdbx_description
1 polymer ?
#
loop_
_entity_poly.entity_id
_entity_poly.type
_entity_poly.pdbx_seq_one_letter_code
_entity_poly.pdbx_strand_id
1 'polypeptide(L)'
;MIYLAAEHFASPPQWTWYILFYFFFAGLAGGSYVVATLLRVGGDVRDEPASRIGFLVSFPATLLCPILLTADLGASWSRFWHMLVDVTPGDTGPILHYWSPMSMGAWALLIFGFFSFVSFVDAWLMDRRRRPLLPPPVGRLFNIVGSLLGLFIASYTGVLLSVSNQPVWSDTWALSGLFLASGMSGGAALITLLARYRPEAAFSLDRLRLADSYFSILELVLLIAFFVTVAAAGQAGRIVPWFPLWIVAVIPCGRR
;
A
#
# COMPACT_ATOMS: atom_id res chain seq x y z
N MET A 1 7.52 33.66 -12.81
CA MET A 1 6.84 33.19 -11.59
C MET A 1 7.93 32.87 -10.58
N ILE A 2 8.10 33.71 -9.57
CA ILE A 2 9.10 33.50 -8.52
C ILE A 2 8.55 32.38 -7.65
N TYR A 3 9.18 31.20 -7.67
CA TYR A 3 8.88 30.16 -6.69
C TYR A 3 9.37 30.67 -5.34
N LEU A 4 8.46 31.21 -4.53
CA LEU A 4 8.74 31.44 -3.12
C LEU A 4 9.08 30.08 -2.52
N ALA A 5 10.28 29.94 -1.96
CA ALA A 5 10.65 28.74 -1.23
C ALA A 5 9.62 28.52 -0.11
N ALA A 6 9.04 27.32 -0.05
CA ALA A 6 8.10 27.00 1.01
C ALA A 6 8.81 27.08 2.37
N GLU A 7 8.24 27.83 3.31
CA GLU A 7 8.75 27.91 4.68
C GLU A 7 8.17 26.74 5.50
N HIS A 8 9.04 25.83 5.95
CA HIS A 8 8.64 24.69 6.79
C HIS A 8 8.86 25.01 8.27
N PHE A 9 7.78 24.93 9.05
CA PHE A 9 7.80 25.06 10.51
C PHE A 9 7.45 23.70 11.13
N ALA A 10 8.44 22.80 11.17
CA ALA A 10 8.26 21.46 11.70
C ALA A 10 9.50 20.98 12.47
N SER A 11 9.26 20.40 13.64
CA SER A 11 10.28 19.62 14.35
C SER A 11 10.59 18.34 13.56
N PRO A 12 11.81 17.78 13.69
CA PRO A 12 12.14 16.49 13.09
C PRO A 12 11.10 15.43 13.45
N PRO A 13 10.68 14.59 12.49
CA PRO A 13 9.71 13.55 12.76
C PRO A 13 10.33 12.52 13.70
N GLN A 14 9.64 12.22 14.78
CA GLN A 14 10.02 11.19 15.76
C GLN A 14 9.60 9.78 15.30
N TRP A 15 9.68 9.53 14.00
CA TRP A 15 9.29 8.26 13.38
C TRP A 15 10.18 7.13 13.89
N THR A 16 9.54 6.08 14.40
CA THR A 16 10.25 4.87 14.80
C THR A 16 10.32 3.87 13.63
N TRP A 17 11.08 2.79 13.78
CA TRP A 17 11.13 1.72 12.78
C TRP A 17 9.76 1.11 12.47
N TYR A 18 8.78 1.21 13.38
CA TYR A 18 7.44 0.68 13.18
C TYR A 18 6.71 1.33 12.00
N ILE A 19 6.89 2.64 11.78
CA ILE A 19 6.23 3.33 10.67
C ILE A 19 6.75 2.85 9.31
N LEU A 20 8.04 2.54 9.21
CA LEU A 20 8.65 2.02 7.99
C LEU A 20 8.10 0.63 7.64
N PHE A 21 7.97 -0.24 8.63
CA PHE A 21 7.31 -1.53 8.43
C PHE A 21 5.84 -1.37 8.07
N TYR A 22 5.14 -0.41 8.67
CA TYR A 22 3.76 -0.11 8.32
C TYR A 22 3.65 0.30 6.85
N PHE A 23 4.50 1.21 6.37
CA PHE A 23 4.55 1.63 4.96
C PHE A 23 4.75 0.44 4.01
N PHE A 24 5.70 -0.44 4.35
CA PHE A 24 5.98 -1.64 3.59
C PHE A 24 4.78 -2.60 3.55
N PHE A 25 4.21 -2.94 4.70
CA PHE A 25 3.07 -3.87 4.76
C PHE A 25 1.80 -3.28 4.17
N ALA A 26 1.55 -1.97 4.30
CA ALA A 26 0.42 -1.31 3.66
C ALA A 26 0.52 -1.38 2.13
N GLY A 27 1.72 -1.13 1.59
CA GLY A 27 2.01 -1.30 0.16
C GLY A 27 1.81 -2.74 -0.31
N LEU A 28 2.35 -3.73 0.40
CA LEU A 28 2.15 -5.15 0.09
C LEU A 28 0.68 -5.57 0.18
N ALA A 29 -0.05 -5.08 1.19
CA ALA A 29 -1.44 -5.43 1.42
C ALA A 29 -2.33 -4.97 0.27
N GLY A 30 -2.23 -3.68 -0.09
CA GLY A 30 -2.97 -3.11 -1.22
C GLY A 30 -2.49 -3.68 -2.55
N GLY A 31 -1.18 -3.69 -2.79
CA GLY A 31 -0.58 -4.16 -4.03
C GLY A 31 -0.92 -5.62 -4.36
N SER A 32 -0.79 -6.52 -3.38
CA SER A 32 -1.12 -7.95 -3.59
C SER A 32 -2.61 -8.14 -3.87
N TYR A 33 -3.49 -7.37 -3.23
CA TYR A 33 -4.94 -7.44 -3.47
C TYR A 33 -5.32 -6.97 -4.87
N VAL A 34 -4.74 -5.86 -5.32
CA VAL A 34 -4.99 -5.28 -6.64
C VAL A 34 -4.44 -6.20 -7.73
N VAL A 35 -3.20 -6.68 -7.59
CA VAL A 35 -2.61 -7.63 -8.55
C VAL A 35 -3.43 -8.92 -8.61
N ALA A 36 -3.87 -9.46 -7.47
CA ALA A 36 -4.76 -10.61 -7.43
C ALA A 36 -6.06 -10.38 -8.19
N THR A 37 -6.67 -9.20 -8.03
CA THR A 37 -7.92 -8.85 -8.72
C THR A 37 -7.71 -8.66 -10.21
N LEU A 38 -6.60 -8.02 -10.62
CA LEU A 38 -6.23 -7.89 -12.04
C LEU A 38 -6.07 -9.27 -12.69
N LEU A 39 -5.42 -10.21 -12.02
CA LEU A 39 -5.32 -11.60 -12.49
C LEU A 39 -6.70 -12.27 -12.57
N ARG A 40 -7.60 -12.07 -11.61
CA ARG A 40 -8.93 -12.71 -11.61
C ARG A 40 -9.90 -12.11 -12.65
N VAL A 41 -9.77 -10.82 -12.97
CA VAL A 41 -10.68 -10.10 -13.86
C VAL A 41 -10.16 -10.07 -15.29
N GLY A 42 -8.87 -9.81 -15.49
CA GLY A 42 -8.24 -9.71 -16.81
C GLY A 42 -7.43 -10.94 -17.22
N GLY A 43 -7.22 -11.90 -16.32
CA GLY A 43 -6.44 -13.10 -16.57
C GLY A 43 -7.23 -14.27 -17.15
N ASP A 44 -6.51 -15.37 -17.40
CA ASP A 44 -7.06 -16.66 -17.80
C ASP A 44 -7.58 -17.39 -16.54
N VAL A 45 -8.44 -18.39 -16.70
CA VAL A 45 -8.86 -19.28 -15.59
C VAL A 45 -7.65 -19.94 -14.93
N ARG A 46 -6.57 -20.15 -15.69
CA ARG A 46 -5.29 -20.67 -15.20
C ARG A 46 -4.52 -19.70 -14.29
N ASP A 47 -4.89 -18.42 -14.24
CA ASP A 47 -4.28 -17.43 -13.33
C ASP A 47 -4.92 -17.41 -11.94
N GLU A 48 -6.03 -18.12 -11.77
CA GLU A 48 -6.77 -18.18 -10.51
C GLU A 48 -5.92 -18.66 -9.31
N PRO A 49 -5.02 -19.66 -9.43
CA PRO A 49 -4.13 -20.04 -8.31
C PRO A 49 -3.22 -18.90 -7.86
N ALA A 50 -2.67 -18.11 -8.78
CA ALA A 50 -1.83 -16.95 -8.45
C ALA A 50 -2.66 -15.80 -7.84
N SER A 51 -3.87 -15.58 -8.34
CA SER A 51 -4.82 -14.63 -7.75
C SER A 51 -5.12 -14.96 -6.28
N ARG A 52 -5.36 -16.23 -5.96
CA ARG A 52 -5.60 -16.67 -4.57
C ARG A 52 -4.43 -16.39 -3.65
N ILE A 53 -3.19 -16.58 -4.11
CA ILE A 53 -1.99 -16.25 -3.33
C ILE A 53 -2.03 -14.78 -2.91
N GLY A 54 -2.35 -13.87 -3.84
CA GLY A 54 -2.41 -12.44 -3.53
C GLY A 54 -3.50 -12.09 -2.50
N PHE A 55 -4.68 -12.70 -2.56
CA PHE A 55 -5.70 -12.53 -1.50
C PHE A 55 -5.27 -13.15 -0.16
N LEU A 56 -4.59 -14.30 -0.20
CA LEU A 56 -4.11 -14.98 1.00
C LEU A 56 -3.03 -14.18 1.76
N VAL A 57 -2.20 -13.42 1.06
CA VAL A 57 -1.16 -12.57 1.69
C VAL A 57 -1.61 -11.16 2.00
N SER A 58 -2.60 -10.64 1.26
CA SER A 58 -3.11 -9.28 1.48
C SER A 58 -3.66 -9.11 2.90
N PHE A 59 -4.50 -10.03 3.37
CA PHE A 59 -5.10 -9.91 4.71
C PHE A 59 -4.08 -9.96 5.87
N PRO A 60 -3.13 -10.92 5.93
CA PRO A 60 -2.06 -10.89 6.93
C PRO A 60 -1.26 -9.57 6.91
N ALA A 61 -0.92 -9.04 5.74
CA ALA A 61 -0.24 -7.75 5.63
C ALA A 61 -1.12 -6.59 6.15
N THR A 62 -2.41 -6.59 5.82
CA THR A 62 -3.38 -5.62 6.37
C THR A 62 -3.47 -5.70 7.90
N LEU A 63 -3.46 -6.92 8.47
CA LEU A 63 -3.57 -7.13 9.92
C LEU A 63 -2.36 -6.61 10.68
N LEU A 64 -1.16 -6.67 10.09
CA LEU A 64 0.06 -6.12 10.69
C LEU A 64 0.04 -4.58 10.76
N CYS A 65 -0.66 -3.92 9.83
CA CYS A 65 -0.71 -2.46 9.75
C CYS A 65 -1.24 -1.78 11.02
N PRO A 66 -2.46 -2.08 11.54
CA PRO A 66 -2.97 -1.45 12.75
C PRO A 66 -2.16 -1.83 14.00
N ILE A 67 -1.51 -3.00 14.03
CA ILE A 67 -0.63 -3.41 15.12
C ILE A 67 0.60 -2.49 15.17
N LEU A 68 1.28 -2.31 14.04
CA LEU A 68 2.45 -1.43 13.91
C LEU A 68 2.10 0.04 14.20
N LEU A 69 0.93 0.50 13.71
CA LEU A 69 0.46 1.86 13.94
C LEU A 69 0.19 2.13 15.42
N THR A 70 -0.46 1.18 16.11
CA THR A 70 -0.75 1.32 17.54
C THR A 70 0.52 1.24 18.38
N ALA A 71 1.51 0.44 17.98
CA ALA A 71 2.83 0.41 18.62
C ALA A 71 3.58 1.75 18.46
N ASP A 72 3.54 2.35 17.27
CA ASP A 72 4.19 3.65 16.98
C ASP A 72 3.57 4.80 17.78
N LEU A 73 2.25 4.79 17.96
CA LEU A 73 1.53 5.78 18.76
C LEU A 73 1.88 5.74 20.26
N GLY A 74 2.50 4.67 20.76
CA GLY A 74 2.80 4.48 22.18
C GLY A 74 1.55 4.44 23.08
N ALA A 75 0.36 4.38 22.49
CA ALA A 75 -0.91 4.33 23.20
C ALA A 75 -1.11 2.95 23.85
N SER A 76 -1.78 2.91 25.00
CA SER A 76 -2.19 1.62 25.59
C SER A 76 -3.03 0.83 24.58
N TRP A 77 -2.71 -0.45 24.36
CA TRP A 77 -3.39 -1.34 23.41
C TRP A 77 -4.91 -1.38 23.53
N SER A 78 -5.47 -1.01 24.69
CA SER A 78 -6.91 -0.90 24.93
C SER A 78 -7.57 0.35 24.33
N ARG A 79 -6.80 1.28 23.74
CA ARG A 79 -7.28 2.61 23.31
C ARG A 79 -7.27 2.84 21.80
N PHE A 80 -6.82 1.89 20.98
CA PHE A 80 -6.73 2.08 19.53
C PHE A 80 -8.08 2.46 18.90
N TRP A 81 -9.18 1.94 19.44
CA TRP A 81 -10.54 2.20 18.97
C TRP A 81 -11.00 3.65 19.19
N HIS A 82 -10.34 4.40 20.08
CA HIS A 82 -10.59 5.84 20.23
C HIS A 82 -10.16 6.66 19.01
N MET A 83 -9.38 6.10 18.08
CA MET A 83 -9.14 6.74 16.77
C MET A 83 -10.35 6.67 15.83
N LEU A 84 -11.28 5.73 16.08
CA LEU A 84 -12.46 5.52 15.25
C LEU A 84 -13.72 6.09 15.91
N VAL A 85 -13.80 6.07 17.24
CA VAL A 85 -14.99 6.46 17.98
C VAL A 85 -14.62 7.43 19.09
N ASP A 86 -15.28 8.58 19.09
CA ASP A 86 -15.22 9.54 20.18
C ASP A 86 -16.09 9.04 21.33
N VAL A 87 -15.53 9.07 22.53
CA VAL A 87 -16.17 8.64 23.78
C VAL A 87 -16.41 9.79 24.74
N THR A 88 -16.15 11.01 24.30
CA THR A 88 -16.37 12.22 25.09
C THR A 88 -17.85 12.27 25.48
N PRO A 89 -18.18 12.39 26.79
CA PRO A 89 -19.56 12.45 27.24
C PRO A 89 -20.29 13.64 26.59
N GLY A 90 -21.32 13.35 25.80
CA GLY A 90 -22.11 14.36 25.08
C GLY A 90 -21.95 14.35 23.56
N ASP A 91 -20.81 13.86 23.04
CA ASP A 91 -20.48 13.83 21.60
C ASP A 91 -20.04 12.42 21.14
N THR A 92 -20.57 11.38 21.77
CA THR A 92 -20.22 9.98 21.42
C THR A 92 -20.65 9.65 19.99
N GLY A 93 -19.67 9.39 19.12
CA GLY A 93 -19.92 9.12 17.71
C GLY A 93 -18.69 8.69 16.92
N PRO A 94 -18.85 8.22 15.68
CA PRO A 94 -17.74 7.89 14.81
C PRO A 94 -16.95 9.16 14.42
N ILE A 95 -15.62 9.10 14.56
CA ILE A 95 -14.71 10.18 14.18
C ILE A 95 -14.47 10.10 12.67
N LEU A 96 -15.35 10.72 11.88
CA LEU A 96 -15.27 10.79 10.42
C LEU A 96 -14.94 12.21 9.96
N HIS A 97 -13.68 12.60 10.12
CA HIS A 97 -13.20 13.90 9.67
C HIS A 97 -12.62 13.77 8.27
N TYR A 98 -13.41 14.10 7.24
CA TYR A 98 -12.95 14.03 5.84
C TYR A 98 -11.78 14.98 5.55
N TRP A 99 -11.62 16.04 6.35
CA TRP A 99 -10.52 17.00 6.27
C TRP A 99 -9.27 16.56 7.02
N SER A 100 -9.34 15.52 7.85
CA SER A 100 -8.19 14.93 8.51
C SER A 100 -7.77 13.69 7.73
N PRO A 101 -6.63 13.73 7.03
CA PRO A 101 -6.08 12.54 6.40
C PRO A 101 -6.09 11.36 7.38
N MET A 102 -5.52 11.53 8.57
CA MET A 102 -5.35 10.43 9.53
C MET A 102 -6.66 9.69 9.87
N SER A 103 -7.78 10.41 9.98
CA SER A 103 -9.11 9.81 10.19
C SER A 103 -9.55 8.98 8.97
N MET A 104 -9.42 9.54 7.76
CA MET A 104 -9.72 8.84 6.51
C MET A 104 -8.89 7.55 6.36
N GLY A 105 -7.60 7.60 6.70
CA GLY A 105 -6.71 6.44 6.68
C GLY A 105 -7.14 5.32 7.62
N ALA A 106 -7.53 5.66 8.85
CA ALA A 106 -7.99 4.68 9.84
C ALA A 106 -9.27 3.96 9.39
N TRP A 107 -10.25 4.71 8.87
CA TRP A 107 -11.48 4.13 8.34
C TRP A 107 -11.25 3.32 7.07
N ALA A 108 -10.42 3.80 6.15
CA ALA A 108 -10.07 3.06 4.96
C ALA A 108 -9.39 1.73 5.30
N LEU A 109 -8.49 1.72 6.30
CA LEU A 109 -7.80 0.51 6.74
C LEU A 109 -8.79 -0.49 7.36
N LEU A 110 -9.77 -0.01 8.13
CA LEU A 110 -10.82 -0.86 8.69
C LEU A 110 -11.70 -1.49 7.60
N ILE A 111 -12.19 -0.66 6.67
CA ILE A 111 -13.05 -1.12 5.57
C ILE A 111 -12.26 -2.07 4.66
N PHE A 112 -11.03 -1.73 4.29
CA PHE A 112 -10.16 -2.62 3.53
C PHE A 112 -9.83 -3.91 4.29
N GLY A 113 -9.69 -3.85 5.61
CA GLY A 113 -9.58 -5.02 6.49
C GLY A 113 -10.75 -5.99 6.32
N PHE A 114 -11.98 -5.49 6.24
CA PHE A 114 -13.15 -6.31 5.96
C PHE A 114 -13.10 -6.97 4.57
N PHE A 115 -12.79 -6.19 3.52
CA PHE A 115 -12.69 -6.74 2.16
C PHE A 115 -11.56 -7.77 2.02
N SER A 116 -10.38 -7.46 2.54
CA SER A 116 -9.24 -8.38 2.53
C SER A 116 -9.54 -9.66 3.32
N PHE A 117 -10.22 -9.57 4.47
CA PHE A 117 -10.62 -10.74 5.26
C PHE A 117 -11.58 -11.65 4.49
N VAL A 118 -12.64 -11.09 3.91
CA VAL A 118 -13.63 -11.91 3.16
C VAL A 118 -12.97 -12.58 1.94
N SER A 119 -12.15 -11.85 1.17
CA SER A 119 -11.42 -12.43 0.04
C SER A 119 -10.38 -13.48 0.48
N PHE A 120 -9.73 -13.29 1.64
CA PHE A 120 -8.85 -14.27 2.24
C PHE A 120 -9.60 -15.56 2.59
N VAL A 121 -10.74 -15.45 3.26
CA VAL A 121 -11.57 -16.61 3.64
C VAL A 121 -12.11 -17.32 2.40
N ASP A 122 -12.55 -16.58 1.39
CA ASP A 122 -13.00 -17.14 0.10
C ASP A 122 -11.87 -17.92 -0.60
N ALA A 123 -10.67 -17.35 -0.70
CA ALA A 123 -9.51 -18.02 -1.27
C ALA A 123 -9.10 -19.27 -0.48
N TRP A 124 -9.11 -19.20 0.85
CA TRP A 124 -8.78 -20.31 1.74
C TRP A 124 -9.80 -21.46 1.66
N LEU A 125 -11.10 -21.14 1.60
CA LEU A 125 -12.16 -22.13 1.42
C LEU A 125 -12.08 -22.79 0.05
N MET A 126 -11.75 -22.02 -0.99
CA MET A 126 -11.58 -22.57 -2.33
C MET A 126 -10.40 -23.56 -2.41
N ASP A 127 -9.29 -23.26 -1.73
CA ASP A 127 -8.14 -24.17 -1.66
C ASP A 127 -8.43 -25.46 -0.88
N ARG A 128 -9.19 -25.38 0.23
CA ARG A 128 -9.46 -26.56 1.10
C ARG A 128 -10.67 -27.37 0.70
N ARG A 129 -11.75 -26.71 0.28
CA ARG A 129 -13.08 -27.33 0.07
C ARG A 129 -13.55 -27.26 -1.37
N ARG A 130 -12.83 -26.57 -2.25
CA ARG A 130 -13.23 -26.30 -3.65
C ARG A 130 -14.65 -25.71 -3.75
N ARG A 131 -15.04 -24.96 -2.72
CA ARG A 131 -16.33 -24.27 -2.62
C ARG A 131 -16.06 -22.81 -2.27
N PRO A 132 -16.53 -21.86 -3.10
CA PRO A 132 -16.34 -20.47 -2.80
C PRO A 132 -17.29 -20.04 -1.67
N LEU A 133 -16.89 -19.03 -0.90
CA LEU A 133 -17.73 -18.37 0.10
C LEU A 133 -18.79 -17.53 -0.60
N LEU A 134 -18.38 -16.78 -1.61
CA LEU A 134 -19.23 -15.90 -2.40
C LEU A 134 -19.52 -16.52 -3.78
N PRO A 135 -20.73 -16.35 -4.34
CA PRO A 135 -20.96 -16.71 -5.74
C PRO A 135 -19.94 -16.03 -6.65
N PRO A 136 -19.43 -16.69 -7.72
CA PRO A 136 -18.37 -16.14 -8.56
C PRO A 136 -18.56 -14.69 -9.05
N PRO A 137 -19.76 -14.25 -9.53
CA PRO A 137 -19.93 -12.86 -9.94
C PRO A 137 -19.88 -11.87 -8.77
N VAL A 138 -20.40 -12.28 -7.60
CA VAL A 138 -20.38 -11.47 -6.38
C VAL A 138 -18.95 -11.36 -5.85
N GLY A 139 -18.21 -12.47 -5.79
CA GLY A 139 -16.81 -12.47 -5.38
C GLY A 139 -15.94 -11.63 -6.32
N ARG A 140 -16.22 -11.63 -7.63
CA ARG A 140 -15.52 -10.76 -8.58
C ARG A 140 -15.79 -9.28 -8.32
N LEU A 141 -17.06 -8.88 -8.16
CA LEU A 141 -17.41 -7.49 -7.83
C LEU A 141 -16.80 -7.06 -6.49
N PHE A 142 -16.86 -7.95 -5.50
CA PHE A 142 -16.29 -7.73 -4.18
C PHE A 142 -14.79 -7.44 -4.26
N ASN A 143 -14.05 -8.22 -5.05
CA ASN A 143 -12.62 -8.00 -5.29
C ASN A 143 -12.32 -6.71 -6.08
N ILE A 144 -13.19 -6.30 -7.00
CA ILE A 144 -13.04 -5.02 -7.70
C ILE A 144 -13.18 -3.86 -6.71
N VAL A 145 -14.23 -3.88 -5.87
CA VAL A 145 -14.44 -2.84 -4.84
C VAL A 145 -13.28 -2.84 -3.84
N GLY A 146 -12.87 -4.01 -3.35
CA GLY A 146 -11.71 -4.14 -2.47
C GLY A 146 -10.41 -3.65 -3.12
N SER A 147 -10.27 -3.73 -4.44
CA SER A 147 -9.08 -3.22 -5.15
C SER A 147 -9.04 -1.71 -5.20
N LEU A 148 -10.19 -1.04 -5.32
CA LEU A 148 -10.24 0.41 -5.20
C LEU A 148 -9.76 0.87 -3.83
N LEU A 149 -10.17 0.16 -2.77
CA LEU A 149 -9.67 0.38 -1.41
C LEU A 149 -8.19 0.01 -1.27
N GLY A 150 -7.73 -1.06 -1.91
CA GLY A 150 -6.32 -1.46 -1.92
C GLY A 150 -5.42 -0.43 -2.60
N LEU A 151 -5.85 0.14 -3.73
CA LEU A 151 -5.19 1.26 -4.40
C LEU A 151 -5.13 2.49 -3.49
N PHE A 152 -6.22 2.79 -2.78
CA PHE A 152 -6.24 3.84 -1.78
C PHE A 152 -5.19 3.55 -0.70
N ILE A 153 -5.21 2.40 -0.03
CA ILE A 153 -4.25 2.05 1.03
C ILE A 153 -2.79 2.10 0.55
N ALA A 154 -2.52 1.60 -0.65
CA ALA A 154 -1.17 1.58 -1.20
C ALA A 154 -0.64 2.98 -1.57
N SER A 155 -1.51 3.95 -1.91
CA SER A 155 -1.11 5.30 -2.32
C SER A 155 -1.23 6.36 -1.22
N TYR A 156 -2.17 6.15 -0.29
CA TYR A 156 -2.63 7.13 0.68
C TYR A 156 -1.53 7.59 1.64
N THR A 157 -0.59 6.71 1.98
CA THR A 157 0.60 7.07 2.76
C THR A 157 1.42 8.18 2.12
N GLY A 158 1.56 8.18 0.80
CA GLY A 158 2.24 9.26 0.11
C GLY A 158 1.49 10.58 0.19
N VAL A 159 0.15 10.55 0.24
CA VAL A 159 -0.68 11.75 0.48
C VAL A 159 -0.43 12.29 1.89
N LEU A 160 -0.41 11.42 2.91
CA LEU A 160 -0.10 11.81 4.29
C LEU A 160 1.23 12.54 4.41
N LEU A 161 2.25 12.07 3.69
CA LEU A 161 3.56 12.67 3.66
C LEU A 161 3.56 14.01 2.89
N SER A 162 2.87 14.07 1.76
CA SER A 162 2.84 15.28 0.92
C SER A 162 2.04 16.43 1.54
N VAL A 163 1.03 16.14 2.36
CA VAL A 163 0.24 17.17 3.07
C VAL A 163 0.80 17.51 4.45
N SER A 164 1.94 16.93 4.83
CA SER A 164 2.65 17.27 6.06
C SER A 164 3.38 18.62 5.93
N ASN A 165 3.87 19.17 7.04
CA ASN A 165 4.78 20.33 7.00
C ASN A 165 6.26 19.92 6.98
N GLN A 166 6.56 18.65 6.70
CA GLN A 166 7.93 18.14 6.72
C GLN A 166 8.64 18.44 5.40
N PRO A 167 9.82 19.07 5.45
CA PRO A 167 10.58 19.44 4.25
C PRO A 167 10.96 18.20 3.45
N VAL A 168 11.14 18.34 2.12
CA VAL A 168 11.31 17.25 1.15
C VAL A 168 10.02 16.47 0.88
N TRP A 169 9.31 16.05 1.92
CA TRP A 169 8.10 15.23 1.75
C TRP A 169 6.92 16.04 1.23
N SER A 170 6.72 17.25 1.76
CA SER A 170 5.62 18.13 1.35
C SER A 170 5.86 18.88 0.03
N ASP A 171 7.11 18.92 -0.42
CA ASP A 171 7.54 19.70 -1.58
C ASP A 171 7.39 18.94 -2.91
N THR A 172 6.68 17.82 -2.90
CA THR A 172 6.49 16.97 -4.07
C THR A 172 5.11 16.33 -4.08
N TRP A 173 4.52 16.24 -5.27
CA TRP A 173 3.27 15.54 -5.49
C TRP A 173 3.46 14.06 -5.88
N ALA A 174 4.70 13.64 -6.15
CA ALA A 174 5.00 12.32 -6.71
C ALA A 174 4.89 11.17 -5.69
N LEU A 175 4.90 11.48 -4.38
CA LEU A 175 4.96 10.47 -3.32
C LEU A 175 3.81 9.47 -3.36
N SER A 176 2.56 9.91 -3.53
CA SER A 176 1.41 9.00 -3.57
C SER A 176 1.53 8.00 -4.71
N GLY A 177 2.02 8.45 -5.87
CA GLY A 177 2.30 7.59 -7.01
C GLY A 177 3.44 6.62 -6.72
N LEU A 178 4.52 7.08 -6.08
CA LEU A 178 5.67 6.25 -5.74
C LEU A 178 5.30 5.10 -4.80
N PHE A 179 4.57 5.42 -3.72
CA PHE A 179 4.07 4.42 -2.79
C PHE A 179 3.17 3.40 -3.48
N LEU A 180 2.31 3.88 -4.39
CA LEU A 180 1.45 2.99 -5.18
C LEU A 180 2.27 2.07 -6.09
N ALA A 181 3.16 2.62 -6.92
CA ALA A 181 3.96 1.86 -7.87
C ALA A 181 4.85 0.83 -7.16
N SER A 182 5.52 1.25 -6.09
CA SER A 182 6.37 0.38 -5.26
C SER A 182 5.56 -0.71 -4.55
N GLY A 183 4.38 -0.38 -4.02
CA GLY A 183 3.47 -1.35 -3.40
C GLY A 183 2.94 -2.38 -4.40
N MET A 184 2.59 -1.94 -5.62
CA MET A 184 2.15 -2.82 -6.71
C MET A 184 3.27 -3.76 -7.18
N SER A 185 4.49 -3.25 -7.36
CA SER A 185 5.68 -4.06 -7.69
C SER A 185 6.00 -5.04 -6.56
N GLY A 186 6.07 -4.58 -5.31
CA GLY A 186 6.30 -5.43 -4.14
C GLY A 186 5.25 -6.52 -3.97
N GLY A 187 3.97 -6.22 -4.22
CA GLY A 187 2.88 -7.19 -4.22
C GLY A 187 3.02 -8.23 -5.34
N ALA A 188 3.34 -7.80 -6.57
CA ALA A 188 3.59 -8.70 -7.69
C ALA A 188 4.81 -9.61 -7.44
N ALA A 189 5.89 -9.06 -6.89
CA ALA A 189 7.09 -9.79 -6.51
C ALA A 189 6.81 -10.82 -5.39
N LEU A 190 6.02 -10.46 -4.38
CA LEU A 190 5.61 -11.36 -3.30
C LEU A 190 4.77 -12.53 -3.84
N ILE A 191 3.79 -12.25 -4.69
CA ILE A 191 2.98 -13.29 -5.33
C ILE A 191 3.88 -14.19 -6.18
N THR A 192 4.80 -13.63 -6.95
CA THR A 192 5.77 -14.38 -7.77
C THR A 192 6.65 -15.28 -6.91
N LEU A 193 7.15 -14.79 -5.78
CA LEU A 193 7.95 -15.56 -4.83
C LEU A 193 7.17 -16.75 -4.28
N LEU A 194 5.92 -16.52 -3.86
CA LEU A 194 5.07 -17.54 -3.27
C LEU A 194 4.51 -18.53 -4.30
N ALA A 195 4.32 -18.09 -5.55
CA ALA A 195 3.93 -18.94 -6.66
C ALA A 195 4.96 -20.04 -6.93
N ARG A 196 6.26 -19.83 -6.59
CA ARG A 196 7.29 -20.88 -6.69
C ARG A 196 6.99 -22.10 -5.83
N TYR A 197 6.24 -21.93 -4.75
CA TYR A 197 5.83 -23.02 -3.85
C TYR A 197 4.49 -23.65 -4.25
N ARG A 198 3.84 -23.18 -5.33
CA ARG A 198 2.56 -23.70 -5.83
C ARG A 198 2.64 -23.96 -7.34
N PRO A 199 2.85 -25.22 -7.77
CA PRO A 199 2.99 -25.58 -9.19
C PRO A 199 1.83 -25.09 -10.06
N GLU A 200 0.62 -25.06 -9.51
CA GLU A 200 -0.60 -24.59 -10.19
C GLU A 200 -0.55 -23.10 -10.58
N ALA A 201 0.26 -22.29 -9.88
CA ALA A 201 0.41 -20.85 -10.15
C ALA A 201 1.53 -20.53 -11.15
N ALA A 202 2.25 -21.54 -11.66
CA ALA A 202 3.39 -21.35 -12.55
C ALA A 202 3.02 -20.65 -13.87
N PHE A 203 1.78 -20.85 -14.36
CA PHE A 203 1.29 -20.24 -15.60
C PHE A 203 1.31 -18.70 -15.54
N SER A 204 1.06 -18.11 -14.36
CA SER A 204 0.96 -16.67 -14.18
C SER A 204 2.30 -15.96 -14.04
N LEU A 205 3.41 -16.70 -13.91
CA LEU A 205 4.72 -16.12 -13.60
C LEU A 205 5.17 -15.09 -14.65
N ASP A 206 4.96 -15.36 -15.93
CA ASP A 206 5.36 -14.42 -16.99
C ASP A 206 4.47 -13.18 -17.01
N ARG A 207 3.16 -13.33 -16.75
CA ARG A 207 2.24 -12.18 -16.60
C ARG A 207 2.59 -11.33 -15.38
N LEU A 208 2.93 -11.96 -14.25
CA LEU A 208 3.37 -11.26 -13.04
C LEU A 208 4.68 -10.51 -13.26
N ARG A 209 5.65 -11.12 -13.96
CA ARG A 209 6.92 -10.44 -14.33
C ARG A 209 6.70 -9.26 -15.26
N LEU A 210 5.79 -9.38 -16.23
CA LEU A 210 5.43 -8.27 -17.11
C LEU A 210 4.75 -7.15 -16.32
N ALA A 211 3.79 -7.47 -15.44
CA ALA A 211 3.14 -6.50 -14.58
C ALA A 211 4.14 -5.78 -13.66
N ASP A 212 5.03 -6.54 -13.01
CA ASP A 212 6.11 -6.01 -12.18
C ASP A 212 7.02 -5.05 -12.98
N SER A 213 7.40 -5.42 -14.20
CA SER A 213 8.19 -4.55 -15.09
C SER A 213 7.49 -3.22 -15.39
N TYR A 214 6.17 -3.23 -15.64
CA TYR A 214 5.40 -2.00 -15.83
C TYR A 214 5.37 -1.14 -14.56
N PHE A 215 5.20 -1.74 -13.38
CA PHE A 215 5.22 -1.01 -12.11
C PHE A 215 6.60 -0.44 -11.80
N SER A 216 7.69 -1.17 -12.07
CA SER A 216 9.06 -0.66 -11.93
C SER A 216 9.36 0.50 -12.89
N ILE A 217 8.86 0.45 -14.13
CA ILE A 217 8.98 1.58 -15.07
C ILE A 217 8.21 2.80 -14.54
N LEU A 218 6.99 2.61 -14.06
CA LEU A 218 6.19 3.67 -13.45
C LEU A 218 6.89 4.27 -12.22
N GLU A 219 7.43 3.42 -11.36
CA GLU A 219 8.22 3.82 -10.19
C GLU A 219 9.43 4.65 -10.60
N LEU A 220 10.19 4.22 -11.62
CA LEU A 220 11.33 4.98 -12.14
C LEU A 220 10.93 6.36 -12.66
N VAL A 221 9.85 6.45 -13.44
CA VAL A 221 9.32 7.73 -13.94
C VAL A 221 8.92 8.66 -12.79
N LEU A 222 8.25 8.12 -11.77
CA LEU A 222 7.84 8.87 -10.59
C LEU A 222 9.01 9.25 -9.69
N LEU A 223 10.07 8.44 -9.63
CA LEU A 223 11.31 8.76 -8.91
C LEU A 223 12.01 9.93 -9.58
N ILE A 224 12.09 9.94 -10.91
CA ILE A 224 12.61 11.09 -11.66
C ILE A 224 11.76 12.33 -11.37
N ALA A 225 10.43 12.22 -11.42
CA ALA A 225 9.53 13.34 -11.09
C ALA A 225 9.72 13.84 -9.64
N PHE A 226 9.91 12.94 -8.68
CA PHE A 226 10.24 13.26 -7.30
C PHE A 226 11.51 14.11 -7.20
N PHE A 227 12.63 13.66 -7.78
CA PHE A 227 13.87 14.43 -7.72
C PHE A 227 13.77 15.78 -8.43
N VAL A 228 13.10 15.84 -9.58
CA VAL A 228 12.90 17.10 -10.33
C VAL A 228 12.07 18.09 -9.52
N THR A 229 10.96 17.65 -8.93
CA THR A 229 10.05 18.50 -8.14
C THR A 229 10.72 19.00 -6.87
N VAL A 230 11.44 18.13 -6.15
CA VAL A 230 12.15 18.53 -4.93
C VAL A 230 13.35 19.44 -5.23
N ALA A 231 14.05 19.24 -6.35
CA ALA A 231 15.10 20.14 -6.79
C ALA A 231 14.55 21.52 -7.16
N ALA A 232 13.42 21.57 -7.87
CA ALA A 232 12.73 22.82 -8.20
C ALA A 232 12.24 23.57 -6.94
N ALA A 233 11.89 22.85 -5.87
CA ALA A 233 11.54 23.42 -4.57
C ALA A 233 12.75 23.91 -3.74
N GLY A 234 13.98 23.77 -4.25
CA GLY A 234 15.19 24.25 -3.57
C GLY A 234 15.72 23.33 -2.47
N GLN A 235 15.17 22.13 -2.32
CA GLN A 235 15.56 21.18 -1.26
C GLN A 235 16.62 20.15 -1.69
N ALA A 236 17.19 20.31 -2.89
CA ALA A 236 18.17 19.37 -3.45
C ALA A 236 19.34 19.08 -2.47
N GLY A 237 19.82 20.10 -1.75
CA GLY A 237 20.91 19.96 -0.79
C GLY A 237 20.64 18.96 0.36
N ARG A 238 19.37 18.72 0.70
CA ARG A 238 18.97 17.75 1.73
C ARG A 238 18.94 16.31 1.21
N ILE A 239 18.75 16.13 -0.10
CA ILE A 239 18.65 14.82 -0.74
C ILE A 239 20.01 14.32 -1.23
N VAL A 240 20.87 15.21 -1.73
CA VAL A 240 22.17 14.88 -2.33
C VAL A 240 23.04 13.95 -1.47
N PRO A 241 23.13 14.09 -0.13
CA PRO A 241 23.90 13.15 0.69
C PRO A 241 23.39 11.71 0.64
N TRP A 242 22.10 11.51 0.36
CA TRP A 242 21.44 10.21 0.34
C TRP A 242 21.36 9.58 -1.06
N PHE A 243 21.82 10.29 -2.11
CA PHE A 243 21.81 9.83 -3.49
C PHE A 243 22.40 8.41 -3.70
N PRO A 244 23.48 8.00 -2.99
CA PRO A 244 23.99 6.63 -3.10
C PRO A 244 22.96 5.55 -2.74
N LEU A 245 22.09 5.79 -1.76
CA LEU A 245 21.03 4.84 -1.38
C LEU A 245 20.00 4.68 -2.51
N TRP A 246 19.68 5.78 -3.19
CA TRP A 246 18.73 5.76 -4.31
C TRP A 246 19.30 5.05 -5.54
N ILE A 247 20.61 5.14 -5.78
CA ILE A 247 21.27 4.36 -6.84
C ILE A 247 21.14 2.86 -6.56
N VAL A 248 21.33 2.42 -5.31
CA VAL A 248 21.12 1.02 -4.93
C VAL A 248 19.68 0.58 -5.15
N ALA A 249 18.69 1.45 -4.86
CA ALA A 249 17.28 1.17 -5.09
C ALA A 249 16.91 1.07 -6.58
N VAL A 250 17.57 1.85 -7.45
CA VAL A 250 17.32 1.88 -8.90
C VAL A 250 18.08 0.79 -9.66
N ILE A 251 19.18 0.27 -9.13
CA ILE A 251 19.87 -0.87 -9.74
C ILE A 251 18.89 -2.05 -9.76
N PRO A 252 18.44 -2.51 -10.94
CA PRO A 252 17.56 -3.64 -11.02
C PRO A 252 18.26 -4.81 -10.37
N CYS A 253 17.65 -5.41 -9.34
CA CYS A 253 18.01 -6.76 -8.90
C CYS A 253 17.52 -7.75 -9.97
N GLY A 254 18.06 -7.60 -11.17
CA GLY A 254 17.62 -8.24 -12.40
C GLY A 254 18.82 -8.87 -13.08
N ARG A 255 19.30 -9.97 -12.49
CA ARG A 255 20.06 -11.05 -13.15
C ARG A 255 20.35 -12.15 -12.13
N ARG A 256 19.36 -13.04 -11.86
CA ARG A 256 19.53 -14.49 -11.67
C ARG A 256 18.20 -15.20 -11.90
#